data_AF-A0A150K2I2-F1
#
_entry.id   AF-A0A150K2I2-F1
#
_cell.length_a   1.000
_cell.length_b   1.000
_cell.length_c   1.000
_cell.angle_alpha   90.00
_cell.angle_beta   90.00
_cell.angle_gamma   90.00
#
_symmetry.space_group_name_H-M   'P 1'
#
loop_
_entity.id
_entity.type
_entity.pdbx_description
1 polymer ?
#
loop_
_entity_poly.entity_id
_entity_poly.type
_entity_poly.pdbx_seq_one_letter_code
_entity_poly.pdbx_strand_id
1 'polypeptide(L)'
;MNPIDYDRALYYTHRSQWDNLLILMVRTKDDFLSKKIEHVLHAYHYSHDYNVIERCLFALHRYIDHANEMADRSGAAEPGFLYQSGGHA
;
A
#
# COMPACT_ATOMS: atom_id res chain seq x y z
N MET A 1 -3.34 5.41 -7.31
CA MET A 1 -3.53 4.13 -6.63
C MET A 1 -3.05 3.00 -7.51
N ASN A 2 -1.85 2.47 -7.23
CA ASN A 2 -1.36 1.25 -7.88
C ASN A 2 -1.20 0.19 -6.79
N PRO A 3 -1.99 -0.90 -6.80
CA PRO A 3 -1.93 -1.93 -5.75
C PRO A 3 -0.54 -2.56 -5.61
N ILE A 4 0.27 -2.52 -6.67
CA ILE A 4 1.66 -2.98 -6.66
C ILE A 4 2.54 -2.14 -5.73
N ASP A 5 2.28 -0.82 -5.63
CA ASP A 5 3.08 0.06 -4.77
C ASP A 5 2.79 -0.22 -3.29
N TYR A 6 1.56 -0.65 -2.96
CA TYR A 6 1.19 -1.04 -1.60
C TYR A 6 1.85 -2.35 -1.18
N ASP A 7 1.84 -3.37 -2.04
CA ASP A 7 2.53 -4.64 -1.79
C ASP A 7 4.04 -4.42 -1.60
N ARG A 8 4.66 -3.60 -2.46
CA ARG A 8 6.07 -3.23 -2.34
C ARG A 8 6.36 -2.50 -1.03
N ALA A 9 5.51 -1.57 -0.61
CA ALA A 9 5.70 -0.85 0.65
C ALA A 9 5.70 -1.80 1.85
N LEU A 10 4.78 -2.78 1.89
CA LEU A 10 4.76 -3.82 2.92
C LEU A 10 6.02 -4.68 2.88
N TYR A 11 6.39 -5.15 1.68
CA TYR A 11 7.55 -6.01 1.48
C TYR A 11 8.86 -5.35 1.93
N TYR A 12 9.09 -4.09 1.53
CA TYR A 12 10.28 -3.34 1.91
C TYR A 12 10.30 -3.03 3.40
N THR A 13 9.15 -2.71 3.99
CA THR A 13 9.03 -2.44 5.43
C THR A 13 9.36 -3.69 6.26
N HIS A 14 8.80 -4.85 5.91
CA HIS A 14 9.05 -6.10 6.63
C HIS A 14 10.51 -6.55 6.54
N ARG A 15 11.18 -6.31 5.41
CA ARG A 15 12.61 -6.62 5.24
C ARG A 15 13.56 -5.50 5.66
N SER A 16 13.03 -4.41 6.20
CA SER A 16 13.80 -3.20 6.57
C SER A 16 14.68 -2.67 5.43
N GLN A 17 14.17 -2.74 4.19
CA GLN A 17 14.85 -2.22 3.00
C GLN A 17 14.53 -0.73 2.81
N TRP A 18 15.09 0.11 3.69
CA TRP A 18 14.77 1.55 3.76
C TRP A 18 15.14 2.32 2.48
N ASP A 19 16.22 1.95 1.80
CA ASP A 19 16.59 2.52 0.49
C ASP A 19 15.51 2.27 -0.58
N ASN A 20 15.03 1.03 -0.69
CA ASN A 20 13.96 0.69 -1.63
C ASN A 20 12.65 1.37 -1.26
N LEU A 21 12.39 1.54 0.05
CA LEU A 21 11.23 2.27 0.54
C LEU A 21 11.32 3.77 0.19
N LEU A 22 12.50 4.39 0.31
CA LEU A 22 12.76 5.77 -0.11
C LEU A 22 12.58 5.92 -1.64
N ILE A 23 13.09 4.99 -2.43
CA ILE A 23 12.90 5.01 -3.89
C ILE A 23 11.40 4.90 -4.23
N LEU A 24 10.67 4.02 -3.55
CA LEU A 24 9.23 3.86 -3.72
C LEU A 24 8.47 5.16 -3.38
N MET A 25 8.85 5.83 -2.29
CA MET A 25 8.28 7.11 -1.86
C MET A 25 8.38 8.20 -2.94
N VAL A 26 9.52 8.25 -3.64
CA VAL A 26 9.76 9.24 -4.71
C VAL A 26 9.05 8.89 -6.01
N ARG A 27 8.83 7.58 -6.27
CA ARG A 27 8.26 7.09 -7.54
C ARG A 27 6.74 6.94 -7.52
N THR A 28 6.14 6.74 -6.35
CA THR A 28 4.69 6.61 -6.24
C THR A 28 4.00 7.93 -6.60
N LYS A 29 2.85 7.84 -7.26
CA LYS A 29 1.97 8.99 -7.54
C LYS A 29 0.96 9.25 -6.40
N ASP A 30 1.06 8.47 -5.33
CA ASP A 30 0.16 8.55 -4.19
C ASP A 30 0.80 9.38 -3.09
N ASP A 31 0.36 10.64 -2.97
CA ASP A 31 0.87 11.58 -1.96
C ASP A 31 0.68 11.08 -0.53
N PHE A 32 -0.41 10.35 -0.25
CA PHE A 32 -0.66 9.82 1.09
C PHE A 32 0.31 8.68 1.42
N LEU A 33 0.51 7.75 0.49
CA LEU A 33 1.51 6.69 0.65
C LEU A 33 2.90 7.29 0.85
N SER A 34 3.27 8.26 0.00
CA SER A 34 4.57 8.94 0.06
C SER A 34 4.79 9.59 1.43
N LYS A 35 3.80 10.36 1.93
CA LYS A 35 3.80 10.95 3.28
C LYS A 35 3.95 9.93 4.41
N LYS A 36 3.27 8.78 4.31
CA LYS A 36 3.36 7.74 5.34
C LYS A 36 4.74 7.09 5.36
N ILE A 37 5.32 6.85 4.19
CA ILE A 37 6.70 6.34 4.06
C ILE A 37 7.70 7.35 4.63
N GLU A 38 7.55 8.64 4.31
CA GLU A 38 8.39 9.71 4.86
C GLU A 38 8.42 9.68 6.39
N HIS A 39 7.26 9.58 7.04
CA HIS A 39 7.18 9.50 8.50
C HIS A 39 7.87 8.26 9.08
N VAL A 40 7.77 7.10 8.41
CA VAL A 40 8.46 5.87 8.83
C VAL A 40 9.97 6.06 8.75
N LEU A 41 10.48 6.58 7.61
CA LEU A 41 11.91 6.83 7.42
C LEU A 41 12.44 7.86 8.42
N HIS A 42 11.69 8.94 8.63
CA HIS A 42 12.07 9.98 9.59
C HIS A 42 12.06 9.45 11.03
N ALA A 43 11.04 8.68 11.42
CA ALA A 43 10.99 8.05 12.73
C ALA A 43 12.18 7.11 12.93
N TYR A 44 12.49 6.28 11.92
CA TYR A 44 13.59 5.33 11.98
C TYR A 44 14.98 6.02 12.10
N HIS A 45 15.21 7.11 11.38
CA HIS A 45 16.51 7.80 11.38
C HIS A 45 16.71 8.76 12.56
N TYR A 46 15.64 9.38 13.05
CA TYR A 46 15.76 10.50 14.00
C TYR A 46 15.13 10.23 15.37
N SER A 47 14.23 9.25 15.49
CA SER A 47 13.60 8.95 16.78
C SER A 47 14.40 7.90 17.55
N HIS A 48 14.72 8.21 18.80
CA HIS A 48 15.29 7.24 19.74
C HIS A 48 14.21 6.41 20.46
N ASP A 49 12.94 6.79 20.28
CA ASP A 49 11.79 6.14 20.90
C ASP A 49 11.16 5.13 19.94
N TYR A 50 11.26 3.85 20.30
CA TYR A 50 10.73 2.75 19.51
C TYR A 50 9.21 2.82 19.33
N ASN A 51 8.48 3.42 20.27
CA ASN A 51 7.03 3.58 20.19
C ASN A 51 6.62 4.52 19.05
N VAL A 52 7.47 5.51 18.73
CA VAL A 52 7.24 6.43 17.60
C VAL A 52 7.38 5.69 16.27
N ILE A 53 8.40 4.85 16.14
CA ILE A 53 8.63 4.02 14.95
C ILE A 53 7.45 3.06 14.76
N GLU A 54 7.04 2.35 15.81
CA GLU A 54 5.93 1.41 15.78
C GLU A 54 4.61 2.09 15.37
N ARG A 55 4.32 3.27 15.90
CA ARG A 55 3.13 4.05 15.50
C ARG A 55 3.15 4.45 14.03
N CYS A 56 4.32 4.84 13.52
CA CYS A 56 4.46 5.21 12.10
C CYS A 56 4.27 3.98 11.20
N LEU A 57 4.85 2.84 11.57
CA LEU A 57 4.68 1.56 10.88
C LEU A 57 3.21 1.11 10.89
N PHE A 58 2.56 1.18 12.05
CA PHE A 58 1.13 0.85 12.18
C PHE A 58 0.26 1.76 11.31
N ALA A 59 0.56 3.06 11.28
CA ALA A 59 -0.17 4.01 10.44
C ALA A 59 0.03 3.74 8.93
N LEU A 60 1.22 3.31 8.51
CA LEU A 60 1.49 2.90 7.13
C LEU A 60 0.71 1.63 6.77
N HIS A 61 0.79 0.59 7.60
CA HIS A 61 0.07 -0.67 7.38
C HIS A 61 -1.45 -0.45 7.30
N ARG A 62 -2.01 0.33 8.22
CA ARG A 62 -3.44 0.64 8.22
C ARG A 62 -3.89 1.41 6.98
N TYR A 63 -3.06 2.31 6.48
CA TYR A 63 -3.35 3.03 5.24
C TYR A 63 -3.35 2.09 4.04
N ILE A 64 -2.37 1.20 3.95
CA ILE A 64 -2.26 0.21 2.88
C ILE A 64 -3.46 -0.74 2.87
N ASP A 65 -3.86 -1.25 4.04
CA ASP A 65 -5.02 -2.13 4.20
C ASP A 65 -6.29 -1.47 3.66
N HIS A 66 -6.58 -0.25 4.12
CA HIS A 66 -7.71 0.53 3.66
C HIS A 66 -7.65 0.87 2.16
N ALA A 67 -6.47 1.19 1.63
CA ALA A 67 -6.30 1.45 0.20
C ALA A 67 -6.56 0.20 -0.66
N ASN A 68 -6.18 -0.99 -0.18
CA ASN A 68 -6.46 -2.26 -0.83
C ASN A 68 -7.96 -2.60 -0.77
N GLU A 69 -8.64 -2.40 0.36
CA GLU A 69 -10.09 -2.58 0.48
C GLU A 69 -10.86 -1.65 -0.48
N MET A 70 -10.40 -0.41 -0.64
CA MET A 70 -10.98 0.53 -1.61
C MET A 70 -10.73 0.10 -3.04
N ALA A 71 -9.56 -0.46 -3.35
CA ALA A 71 -9.22 -0.96 -4.68
C ALA A 71 -10.07 -2.19 -5.05
N ASP A 72 -10.26 -3.13 -4.11
CA ASP A 72 -11.14 -4.30 -4.27
C ASP A 72 -12.58 -3.87 -4.57
N ARG A 73 -13.12 -2.95 -3.77
CA ARG A 73 -14.46 -2.40 -3.98
C ARG A 73 -14.61 -1.66 -5.32
N SER A 74 -13.56 -1.01 -5.79
CA SER A 74 -13.55 -0.29 -7.07
C SER A 74 -13.42 -1.25 -8.27
N GLY A 75 -12.83 -2.43 -8.08
CA GLY A 75 -12.78 -3.52 -9.05
C GLY A 75 -14.07 -4.35 -9.16
N ALA A 76 -15.03 -4.17 -8.24
CA ALA A 76 -16.31 -4.88 -8.23
C ALA A 76 -17.35 -4.34 -9.25
N ALA A 77 -16.94 -3.47 -10.18
CA ALA A 77 -17.81 -2.92 -11.23
C ALA A 77 -17.65 -3.62 -12.60
N GLU A 78 -17.14 -4.86 -12.64
CA GLU A 78 -17.14 -5.69 -13.86
C GLU A 78 -18.21 -6.80 -13.74
N PRO A 79 -19.43 -6.64 -14.29
CA PRO A 79 -20.34 -7.75 -14.54
C PRO A 79 -19.82 -8.54 -15.76
N GLY A 80 -18.75 -9.31 -15.55
CA GLY A 80 -17.99 -9.99 -16.60
C GLY A 80 -18.21 -11.50 -16.74
N PHE A 81 -19.20 -12.09 -16.06
CA PHE A 81 -19.63 -13.48 -16.28
C PHE A 81 -21.05 -13.55 -16.83
N LEU A 82 -21.27 -12.89 -17.98
CA LEU A 82 -22.31 -13.30 -18.93
C LEU A 82 -21.62 -14.06 -20.07
N TYR A 83 -21.26 -15.32 -19.81
CA TYR A 83 -21.00 -16.27 -20.90
C TYR A 83 -22.23 -17.16 -21.09
N GLN A 84 -23.04 -16.74 -22.07
CA GLN A 84 -23.99 -17.50 -22.89
C GLN A 84 -25.15 -18.23 -22.21
N SER A 85 -26.30 -17.57 -22.26
CA SER A 85 -27.54 -18.23 -22.70
C SER A 85 -27.48 -18.48 -24.22
N GLY A 86 -27.88 -19.67 -24.64
CA GLY A 86 -28.00 -20.13 -26.03
C GLY A 86 -27.50 -21.57 -26.10
N GLY A 87 -28.35 -22.58 -25.96
CA GLY A 87 -29.43 -22.93 -26.88
C GLY A 87 -29.01 -24.21 -27.63
N HIS A 88 -29.97 -25.03 -28.04
CA HIS A 88 -29.85 -26.37 -28.66
C HIS A 88 -29.71 -27.53 -27.64
N ALA A 89 -30.60 -28.52 -27.55
CA ALA A 89 -31.82 -28.86 -28.30
C ALA A 89 -32.69 -29.76 -27.40
#